data_AF-A0A0C2FLV3-F1
#
_entry.id   AF-A0A0C2FLV3-F1
#
_cell.length_a   1.000
_cell.length_b   1.000
_cell.length_c   1.000
_cell.angle_alpha   90.00
_cell.angle_beta   90.00
_cell.angle_gamma   90.00
#
_symmetry.space_group_name_H-M   'P 1'
#
loop_
_entity.id
_entity.type
_entity.pdbx_description
1 polymer ?
#
loop_
_entity_poly.entity_id
_entity_poly.type
_entity_poly.pdbx_seq_one_letter_code
_entity_poly.pdbx_strand_id
1 'polypeptide(L)'
;FDSRPYYWSSELQTPTEELPVQCVNKIDPQDPQFGRVYYANESRPTEIAYGCAEGDYCCGYDCCQEGTFFTSLLYVNFSVISETKYVVFLKL
;
A
#
# COMPACT_ATOMS: atom_id res chain seq x y z
N PHE A 1 -1.86 2.61 -7.96
CA PHE A 1 -1.81 1.24 -7.42
C PHE A 1 -0.65 0.53 -8.08
N ASP A 2 0.15 -0.17 -7.28
CA ASP A 2 1.25 -1.02 -7.74
C ASP A 2 0.72 -2.30 -8.42
N SER A 3 1.58 -3.09 -9.07
CA SER A 3 1.22 -4.35 -9.75
C SER A 3 0.96 -5.53 -8.82
N ARG A 4 0.73 -5.29 -7.52
CA ARG A 4 0.53 -6.33 -6.51
C ARG A 4 -0.94 -6.73 -6.38
N PRO A 5 -1.22 -7.99 -5.98
CA PRO A 5 -2.60 -8.44 -5.76
C PRO A 5 -3.18 -7.86 -4.48
N TYR A 6 -4.45 -7.47 -4.53
CA TYR A 6 -5.24 -7.01 -3.39
C TYR A 6 -6.47 -7.90 -3.23
N TYR A 7 -6.87 -8.14 -1.99
CA TYR A 7 -7.96 -9.05 -1.62
C TYR A 7 -8.91 -8.35 -0.67
N TRP A 8 -10.21 -8.62 -0.77
CA TRP A 8 -11.24 -8.01 0.10
C TRP A 8 -11.42 -8.71 1.46
N SER A 9 -10.47 -9.57 1.82
CA SER A 9 -10.37 -10.24 3.12
C SER A 9 -8.93 -10.69 3.34
N SER A 10 -8.45 -10.55 4.57
CA SER A 10 -7.16 -11.10 5.03
C SER A 10 -7.08 -12.62 4.92
N GLU A 11 -8.21 -13.32 4.99
CA GLU A 11 -8.27 -14.78 4.84
C GLU A 11 -7.95 -15.23 3.40
N LEU A 12 -8.20 -14.37 2.41
CA LEU A 12 -7.96 -14.66 1.00
C LEU A 12 -6.53 -14.33 0.57
N GLN A 13 -5.87 -13.43 1.30
CA GLN A 13 -4.46 -13.11 1.04
C GLN A 13 -3.60 -14.14 1.76
N THR A 14 -2.84 -14.92 0.99
CA THR A 14 -1.86 -15.86 1.55
C THR A 14 -0.46 -15.29 1.36
N PRO A 15 0.34 -15.14 2.44
CA PRO A 15 1.75 -14.77 2.34
C PRO A 15 2.50 -15.73 1.41
N THR A 16 3.36 -15.18 0.56
CA THR A 16 4.20 -15.94 -0.36
C THR A 16 5.67 -15.70 -0.05
N GLU A 17 6.58 -16.44 -0.69
CA GLU A 17 8.02 -16.17 -0.53
C GLU A 17 8.42 -14.77 -1.03
N GLU A 18 7.76 -14.26 -2.07
CA GLU A 18 8.02 -12.92 -2.63
C GLU A 18 7.39 -11.81 -1.79
N LEU A 19 6.21 -12.06 -1.22
CA LEU A 19 5.45 -11.12 -0.41
C LEU A 19 5.08 -11.74 0.95
N PRO A 20 6.05 -11.89 1.86
CA PRO A 20 5.85 -12.58 3.13
C PRO A 20 5.10 -11.73 4.17
N VAL A 21 5.07 -10.41 4.02
CA VAL A 21 4.43 -9.51 4.99
C VAL A 21 2.98 -9.27 4.58
N GLN A 22 2.02 -9.72 5.40
CA GLN A 22 0.60 -9.43 5.17
C GLN A 22 0.21 -8.09 5.80
N CYS A 23 -0.33 -7.20 4.98
CA CYS A 23 -0.91 -5.93 5.40
C CYS A 23 -2.42 -5.95 5.26
N VAL A 24 -3.13 -5.48 6.29
CA VAL A 24 -4.60 -5.45 6.33
C VAL A 24 -5.06 -4.07 6.76
N ASN A 25 -5.85 -3.44 5.91
CA ASN A 25 -6.48 -2.16 6.20
C ASN A 25 -7.98 -2.28 6.30
N LYS A 26 -8.55 -1.65 7.32
CA LYS A 26 -9.99 -1.47 7.40
C LYS A 26 -10.46 -0.42 6.39
N ILE A 27 -11.62 -0.67 5.80
CA ILE A 27 -12.27 0.25 4.89
C ILE A 27 -13.30 1.04 5.69
N ASP A 28 -13.16 2.36 5.70
CA ASP A 28 -14.22 3.23 6.21
C ASP A 28 -15.42 3.18 5.25
N PRO A 29 -16.65 2.94 5.72
CA PRO A 29 -17.84 3.00 4.87
C PRO A 29 -18.06 4.37 4.18
N GLN A 30 -17.45 5.44 4.70
CA GLN A 30 -17.44 6.78 4.11
C GLN A 30 -16.24 7.02 3.19
N ASP A 31 -15.34 6.04 3.03
CA ASP A 31 -14.21 6.14 2.13
C ASP A 31 -14.73 6.38 0.69
N PRO A 32 -14.29 7.46 0.02
CA PRO A 32 -14.81 7.84 -1.28
C PRO A 32 -14.45 6.84 -2.39
N GLN A 33 -13.39 6.04 -2.22
CA GLN A 33 -12.93 5.05 -3.20
C GLN A 33 -13.53 3.67 -2.91
N PHE A 34 -13.41 3.19 -1.68
CA PHE A 34 -13.75 1.81 -1.31
C PHE A 34 -15.11 1.68 -0.62
N GLY A 35 -15.62 2.75 0.00
CA GLY A 35 -16.92 2.74 0.71
C GLY A 35 -18.14 2.55 -0.20
N ARG A 36 -17.95 2.66 -1.52
CA ARG A 36 -18.97 2.45 -2.56
C ARG A 36 -18.80 1.12 -3.31
N VAL A 37 -17.89 0.26 -2.87
CA VAL A 37 -17.74 -1.10 -3.43
C VAL A 37 -18.73 -2.03 -2.74
N TYR A 38 -19.42 -2.84 -3.55
CA TYR A 38 -20.37 -3.83 -3.07
C TYR A 38 -20.09 -5.17 -3.74
N TYR A 39 -20.22 -6.23 -2.96
CA TYR A 39 -20.31 -7.58 -3.49
C TYR A 39 -21.66 -7.78 -4.18
N ALA A 40 -21.79 -8.84 -4.99
CA ALA A 40 -23.02 -9.17 -5.69
C ALA A 40 -24.21 -9.48 -4.76
N ASN A 41 -23.94 -9.81 -3.49
CA ASN A 41 -24.94 -10.02 -2.44
C ASN A 41 -25.26 -8.73 -1.66
N GLU A 42 -24.90 -7.56 -2.18
CA GLU A 42 -25.11 -6.23 -1.57
C GLU A 42 -24.33 -5.97 -0.26
N SER A 43 -23.54 -6.94 0.21
CA SER A 43 -22.64 -6.72 1.34
C SER A 43 -21.44 -5.87 0.94
N ARG A 44 -20.81 -5.21 1.92
CA ARG A 44 -19.65 -4.35 1.70
C ARG A 44 -18.37 -5.01 2.21
N PRO A 45 -17.25 -4.89 1.50
CA PRO A 45 -15.96 -5.25 2.06
C PRO A 45 -15.64 -4.34 3.24
N THR A 46 -15.19 -4.93 4.35
CA THR A 46 -14.83 -4.20 5.58
C THR A 46 -13.33 -3.99 5.70
N GLU A 47 -12.56 -4.68 4.85
CA GLU A 47 -11.12 -4.62 4.82
C GLU A 47 -10.57 -4.92 3.43
N ILE A 48 -9.29 -4.58 3.26
CA ILE A 48 -8.49 -4.96 2.12
C ILE A 48 -7.15 -5.47 2.63
N ALA A 49 -6.70 -6.59 2.06
CA ALA A 49 -5.46 -7.24 2.40
C ALA A 49 -4.54 -7.33 1.18
N TYR A 50 -3.24 -7.16 1.40
CA TYR A 50 -2.21 -7.23 0.38
C TYR A 50 -0.88 -7.67 0.98
N GLY A 51 0.03 -8.15 0.14
CA GLY A 51 1.36 -8.56 0.56
C GLY A 51 2.41 -7.47 0.31
N CYS A 52 3.39 -7.38 1.21
CA CYS A 52 4.60 -6.57 1.09
C CYS A 52 5.84 -7.47 1.10
N ALA A 53 6.93 -6.97 0.51
CA ALA A 53 8.22 -7.64 0.52
C ALA A 53 8.80 -7.71 1.94
N GLU A 54 9.78 -8.60 2.13
CA GLU A 54 10.51 -8.66 3.39
C GLU A 54 11.24 -7.35 3.67
N GLY A 55 11.11 -6.82 4.89
CA GLY A 55 11.72 -5.55 5.30
C GLY A 55 10.87 -4.30 5.04
N ASP A 56 9.77 -4.43 4.29
CA ASP A 56 8.77 -3.38 4.16
C ASP A 56 7.75 -3.43 5.31
N TYR A 57 7.09 -2.31 5.55
CA TYR A 57 6.00 -2.16 6.49
C TYR A 57 4.74 -1.59 5.82
N CYS A 58 3.60 -1.85 6.44
CA CYS A 58 2.29 -1.42 5.95
C CYS A 58 2.09 0.09 6.15
N CYS A 59 1.85 0.84 5.07
CA CYS A 59 1.64 2.28 5.12
C CYS A 59 0.39 2.70 4.33
N GLY A 60 -0.77 2.66 4.97
CA GLY A 60 -2.03 2.83 4.23
C GLY A 60 -2.15 1.71 3.21
N TYR A 61 -2.49 1.98 1.96
CA TYR A 61 -2.71 0.95 0.94
C TYR A 61 -1.44 0.58 0.14
N ASP A 62 -0.27 0.93 0.67
CA ASP A 62 1.03 0.70 0.06
C ASP A 62 2.06 0.09 1.05
N CYS A 63 3.21 -0.33 0.53
CA CYS A 63 4.34 -0.86 1.28
C CYS A 63 5.42 0.22 1.33
N CYS A 64 5.94 0.51 2.52
CA CYS A 64 6.98 1.49 2.74
C CYS A 64 8.21 0.82 3.33
N GLN A 65 9.40 1.33 3.00
CA GLN A 65 10.67 0.83 3.53
C GLN A 65 11.23 1.85 4.52
N GLU A 66 11.69 1.42 5.70
CA GLU A 66 12.50 2.28 6.57
C GLU A 66 13.86 2.48 5.90
N GLY A 67 14.13 3.70 5.43
CA GLY A 67 15.34 3.98 4.68
C GLY A 67 16.61 3.66 5.47
N THR A 68 17.40 2.69 4.98
CA THR A 68 18.85 2.74 5.16
C THR A 68 19.35 3.98 4.43
N PHE A 69 19.42 5.08 5.17
CA PHE A 69 20.12 6.27 4.74
C PHE A 69 21.61 5.91 4.70
N PHE A 70 22.09 5.33 3.58
CA PHE A 70 23.52 5.17 3.32
C PHE A 70 24.11 6.58 3.24
N THR A 71 24.60 7.09 4.37
CA THR A 71 25.54 8.20 4.42
C THR A 71 26.88 7.69 3.89
N SER A 72 26.94 7.42 2.58
CA SER A 72 28.22 7.45 1.89
C SER A 72 28.75 8.87 2.03
N LEU A 73 29.72 9.00 2.94
CA LEU A 73 30.50 10.18 3.28
C LEU A 73 31.15 10.80 2.04
N LEU A 74 30.39 11.46 1.17
CA LEU A 74 30.91 12.48 0.25
C LEU A 74 29.85 13.57 0.07
N TYR A 75 30.02 14.62 0.88
CA TYR A 75 29.65 15.99 0.61
C TYR A 75 28.17 16.30 0.35
N VAL A 76 27.51 16.52 1.49
CA VAL A 76 26.38 17.42 1.72
C VAL A 76 26.40 18.65 0.80
N ASN A 77 25.61 18.60 -0.27
CA ASN A 77 24.85 19.76 -0.75
C ASN A 77 23.41 19.30 -0.82
N PHE A 78 22.65 19.64 0.23
CA PHE A 78 21.21 19.43 0.36
C PHE A 78 20.49 20.13 -0.80
N SER A 79 20.47 19.48 -1.96
CA SER A 79 19.41 19.63 -2.93
C SER A 79 18.42 18.54 -2.54
N VAL A 80 17.44 18.91 -1.73
CA VAL A 80 16.22 18.13 -1.57
C VAL A 80 15.59 18.07 -2.95
N ILE A 81 16.05 17.14 -3.79
CA ILE A 81 15.26 16.64 -4.91
C ILE A 81 14.30 15.66 -4.24
N SER A 82 13.34 16.27 -3.54
CA SER A 82 12.02 15.70 -3.35
C SER A 82 11.56 15.34 -4.77
N GLU A 83 11.73 14.09 -5.17
CA GLU A 83 10.83 13.49 -6.13
C GLU A 83 9.48 13.38 -5.43
N THR A 84 8.83 14.53 -5.24
CA THR A 84 7.54 14.85 -5.81
C THR A 84 6.92 13.71 -6.62
N LYS A 85 6.57 12.60 -5.96
CA LYS A 85 5.60 11.65 -6.50
C LYS A 85 4.22 12.23 -6.22
N TYR A 86 3.89 13.32 -6.92
CA TYR A 86 2.50 13.65 -7.19
C TYR A 86 1.98 12.51 -8.08
N VAL A 87 1.42 11.47 -7.47
CA VAL A 87 0.53 10.56 -8.20
C VAL A 87 -0.89 11.09 -8.01
N VAL A 88 -1.15 12.26 -8.60
CA VAL A 88 -2.51 12.67 -8.92
C VAL A 88 -2.87 11.92 -10.20
N PHE A 89 -3.60 10.81 -10.06
CA PHE A 89 -4.36 10.25 -11.18
C PHE A 89 -5.84 10.34 -10.85
N LEU A 90 -6.44 11.49 -11.17
CA LEU A 90 -7.80 11.50 -11.69
C LEU A 90 -7.73 10.84 -13.08
N LYS A 91 -8.45 9.74 -13.26
CA LYS A 91 -8.86 9.33 -14.59
C LYS A 91 -10.34 8.97 -14.52
N LEU A 92 -11.13 9.81 -15.19
CA LEU A 92 -12.57 9.71 -15.42
C LEU A 92 -12.93 8.35 -16.04
#